data_AF-A0A7W7S5D1-F1
#
_entry.id   AF-A0A7W7S5D1-F1
#
_cell.length_a   1.000
_cell.length_b   1.000
_cell.length_c   1.000
_cell.angle_alpha   90.00
_cell.angle_beta   90.00
_cell.angle_gamma   90.00
#
_symmetry.space_group_name_H-M   'P 1'
#
loop_
_entity.id
_entity.type
_entity.pdbx_description
1 polymer ?
#
loop_
_entity_poly.entity_id
_entity_poly.type
_entity_poly.pdbx_seq_one_letter_code
_entity_poly.pdbx_strand_id
1 'polypeptide(L)'
;MKKLVEGAEMRLASVRYRGHDTLAIAVDGTSDQVAVVPADSGLPTSMTALAALGAGGLARLAAQLPDLPKAETADLQMLAPVPAPGKIVAIGLNYADHAAEGGHAIPESPTVFAKFPTAVLPHGGAITWDRAVTTEVDYEAELAVVIGTATRHVSEERALDHVFGYTCMNDVSARDLQRKDGQWVRAKSLDTFCPAGPWLVTADERGVETHGLMRLRSYVERIEAGGTAADPTIVICRESATTALMDGGNALGAVADTAAMELAIGKAADSGVGLVVVRNINHYGAAAYYSMMAAEKGMIGLSMTNVLALMAPTGGAQPLIGNNPLSLAFPGTSDPIVWDSAMSKSTWGRALLAAQRDEPLPSDAFLDQEGRPTTDPKAVFAGGSLLPIAGYKGYGLALCVALLTGVLGGWRFDAQISGRQPHEPGDNSALMGAIRVSDFLDGDTFARQVVEIARTLRTAPKQPGVDRIWLPGEKEAELARDRRMNGVPVQAAARDDIAALADRLGVTIDDRLRRSLQQ
;
A
#
# COMPACT_ATOMS: atom_id res chain seq x y z
N MET A 1 5.50 10.77 -14.92
CA MET A 1 6.55 10.26 -13.99
C MET A 1 7.42 9.19 -14.64
N LYS A 2 8.65 9.02 -14.15
CA LYS A 2 9.73 8.30 -14.82
C LYS A 2 9.71 6.80 -14.44
N LYS A 3 9.32 5.91 -15.36
CA LYS A 3 9.31 4.45 -15.12
C LYS A 3 10.34 3.74 -15.98
N LEU A 4 10.88 2.66 -15.42
CA LEU A 4 11.76 1.67 -16.04
C LEU A 4 10.92 0.76 -16.95
N VAL A 5 10.09 -0.11 -16.36
CA VAL A 5 9.27 -1.11 -17.08
C VAL A 5 7.79 -0.78 -16.91
N GLU A 6 7.02 -0.91 -17.99
CA GLU A 6 5.58 -0.69 -17.97
C GLU A 6 4.87 -1.86 -17.25
N GLY A 7 4.42 -1.64 -16.00
CA GLY A 7 3.54 -2.59 -15.29
C GLY A 7 4.14 -3.36 -14.11
N ALA A 8 5.45 -3.35 -13.88
CA ALA A 8 6.11 -4.10 -12.79
C ALA A 8 6.39 -3.25 -11.53
N GLU A 9 6.27 -3.83 -10.33
CA GLU A 9 6.83 -3.21 -9.11
C GLU A 9 8.35 -3.28 -9.15
N MET A 10 9.05 -2.20 -8.84
CA MET A 10 10.52 -2.20 -8.93
C MET A 10 11.15 -1.58 -7.69
N ARG A 11 12.11 -2.32 -7.12
CA ARG A 11 12.98 -1.84 -6.05
C ARG A 11 14.41 -1.83 -6.57
N LEU A 12 15.08 -0.69 -6.40
CA LEU A 12 16.47 -0.50 -6.81
C LEU A 12 17.36 -0.55 -5.57
N ALA A 13 18.47 -1.29 -5.64
CA ALA A 13 19.48 -1.31 -4.59
C ALA A 13 20.86 -1.02 -5.17
N SER A 14 21.73 -0.43 -4.36
CA SER A 14 23.16 -0.44 -4.62
C SER A 14 23.76 -1.67 -3.92
N VAL A 15 24.56 -2.44 -4.63
CA VAL A 15 25.16 -3.68 -4.12
C VAL A 15 26.61 -3.78 -4.54
N ARG A 16 27.40 -4.58 -3.83
CA ARG A 16 28.70 -5.04 -4.32
C ARG A 16 28.57 -6.45 -4.86
N TYR A 17 28.85 -6.60 -6.15
CA TYR A 17 28.80 -7.87 -6.87
C TYR A 17 30.16 -8.16 -7.50
N ARG A 18 30.73 -9.34 -7.21
CA ARG A 18 32.06 -9.77 -7.70
C ARG A 18 33.17 -8.73 -7.48
N GLY A 19 33.13 -8.02 -6.34
CA GLY A 19 34.14 -7.03 -5.98
C GLY A 19 33.93 -5.62 -6.54
N HIS A 20 32.84 -5.37 -7.27
CA HIS A 20 32.51 -4.06 -7.82
C HIS A 20 31.16 -3.55 -7.31
N ASP A 21 31.09 -2.26 -7.00
CA ASP A 21 29.83 -1.59 -6.65
C ASP A 21 28.99 -1.43 -7.92
N THR A 22 27.74 -1.88 -7.88
CA THR A 22 26.80 -1.82 -8.99
C THR A 22 25.35 -1.70 -8.51
N LEU A 23 24.40 -1.73 -9.43
CA LEU A 23 22.97 -1.73 -9.16
C LEU A 23 22.39 -3.15 -9.19
N ALA A 24 21.47 -3.40 -8.26
CA ALA A 24 20.56 -4.54 -8.27
C ALA A 24 19.12 -4.06 -8.45
N ILE A 25 18.34 -4.82 -9.20
CA ILE A 25 16.94 -4.55 -9.51
C ILE A 25 16.12 -5.75 -9.10
N ALA A 26 15.23 -5.53 -8.13
CA ALA A 26 14.15 -6.42 -7.79
C ALA A 26 12.91 -6.03 -8.59
N VAL A 27 12.27 -7.01 -9.20
CA VAL A 27 11.06 -6.84 -10.04
C VAL A 27 9.93 -7.66 -9.41
N ASP A 28 8.73 -7.10 -9.40
CA ASP A 28 7.50 -7.73 -8.90
C ASP A 28 7.61 -8.22 -7.45
N GLY A 29 8.26 -7.44 -6.57
CA GLY A 29 8.30 -7.72 -5.13
C GLY A 29 9.20 -8.88 -4.70
N THR A 30 9.90 -9.55 -5.63
CA THR A 30 10.90 -10.60 -5.31
C THR A 30 12.19 -9.96 -4.78
N SER A 31 12.56 -10.28 -3.53
CA SER A 31 13.78 -9.77 -2.88
C SER A 31 14.90 -10.80 -2.82
N ASP A 32 14.63 -12.06 -3.17
CA ASP A 32 15.56 -13.16 -2.92
C ASP A 32 16.52 -13.36 -4.07
N GLN A 33 16.08 -13.07 -5.31
CA GLN A 33 16.90 -13.05 -6.50
C GLN A 33 16.69 -11.74 -7.25
N VAL A 34 17.79 -11.09 -7.63
CA VAL A 34 17.78 -9.77 -8.28
C VAL A 34 18.56 -9.77 -9.57
N ALA A 35 18.15 -8.93 -10.52
CA ALA A 35 18.95 -8.62 -11.70
C ALA A 35 20.08 -7.66 -11.31
N VAL A 36 21.32 -7.98 -11.67
CA VAL A 36 22.50 -7.17 -11.34
C VAL A 36 23.05 -6.55 -12.61
N VAL A 37 23.40 -5.26 -12.57
CA VAL A 37 23.97 -4.55 -13.72
C VAL A 37 25.47 -4.87 -13.86
N PRO A 38 25.93 -5.50 -14.94
CA PRO A 38 27.36 -5.70 -15.18
C PRO A 38 28.09 -4.39 -15.41
N ALA A 39 29.36 -4.30 -14.99
CA ALA A 39 30.18 -3.10 -15.17
C ALA A 39 30.40 -2.72 -16.65
N ASP A 40 30.39 -3.71 -17.54
CA ASP A 40 30.63 -3.61 -18.99
C ASP A 40 29.35 -3.51 -19.83
N SER A 41 28.17 -3.45 -19.20
CA SER A 41 26.87 -3.40 -19.88
C SER A 41 26.56 -2.08 -20.60
N GLY A 42 27.34 -1.01 -20.35
CA GLY A 42 27.04 0.33 -20.86
C GLY A 42 25.79 0.99 -20.24
N LEU A 43 25.21 0.36 -19.22
CA LEU A 43 24.15 0.89 -18.36
C LEU A 43 24.75 1.67 -17.19
N PRO A 44 23.97 2.56 -16.53
CA PRO A 44 24.41 3.17 -15.29
C PRO A 44 24.61 2.11 -14.20
N THR A 45 25.80 2.06 -13.62
CA THR A 45 26.20 1.12 -12.57
C THR A 45 26.16 1.73 -11.16
N SER A 46 25.63 2.94 -10.99
CA SER A 46 25.44 3.53 -9.66
C SER A 46 24.11 4.26 -9.57
N MET A 47 23.57 4.34 -8.35
CA MET A 47 22.29 5.01 -8.13
C MET A 47 22.36 6.49 -8.52
N THR A 48 23.49 7.15 -8.23
CA THR A 48 23.73 8.54 -8.63
C THR A 48 23.72 8.70 -10.15
N ALA A 49 24.36 7.80 -10.89
CA ALA A 49 24.37 7.85 -12.36
C ALA A 49 22.98 7.58 -12.94
N LEU A 50 22.26 6.58 -12.40
CA LEU A 50 20.90 6.27 -12.82
C LEU A 50 19.94 7.44 -12.52
N ALA A 51 20.07 8.04 -11.32
CA ALA A 51 19.25 9.16 -10.89
C ALA A 51 19.48 10.42 -11.73
N ALA A 52 20.73 10.71 -12.10
CA ALA A 52 21.09 11.83 -12.98
C ALA A 52 20.49 11.67 -14.38
N LEU A 53 20.42 10.43 -14.90
CA LEU A 53 19.81 10.13 -16.19
C LEU A 53 18.27 10.13 -16.15
N GLY A 54 17.67 10.11 -14.95
CA GLY A 54 16.22 10.16 -14.75
C GLY A 54 15.47 9.14 -15.61
N ALA A 55 14.40 9.57 -16.29
CA ALA A 55 13.55 8.69 -17.10
C ALA A 55 14.31 7.97 -18.22
N GLY A 56 15.28 8.64 -18.83
CA GLY A 56 16.06 8.04 -19.92
C GLY A 56 16.97 6.92 -19.41
N GLY A 57 17.57 7.10 -18.23
CA GLY A 57 18.38 6.06 -17.58
C GLY A 57 17.53 4.88 -17.14
N LEU A 58 16.38 5.19 -16.55
CA LEU A 58 15.38 4.20 -16.19
C LEU A 58 14.95 3.39 -17.44
N ALA A 59 14.44 4.02 -18.49
CA ALA A 59 14.00 3.32 -19.71
C ALA A 59 15.10 2.43 -20.34
N ARG A 60 16.36 2.89 -20.34
CA ARG A 60 17.50 2.11 -20.86
C ARG A 60 17.78 0.86 -20.04
N LEU A 61 17.78 0.98 -18.71
CA LEU A 61 18.01 -0.14 -17.80
C LEU A 61 16.86 -1.17 -17.90
N ALA A 62 15.64 -0.74 -18.21
CA ALA A 62 14.49 -1.63 -18.33
C ALA A 62 14.50 -2.43 -19.61
N ALA A 63 14.87 -1.78 -20.71
CA ALA A 63 14.98 -2.44 -22.00
C ALA A 63 15.97 -3.60 -21.98
N GLN A 64 16.96 -3.57 -21.08
CA GLN A 64 17.99 -4.61 -20.94
C GLN A 64 17.77 -5.51 -19.72
N LEU A 65 16.79 -5.20 -18.86
CA LEU A 65 16.51 -5.94 -17.62
C LEU A 65 16.34 -7.46 -17.82
N PRO A 66 15.66 -7.95 -18.88
CA PRO A 66 15.53 -9.39 -19.13
C PRO A 66 16.87 -10.11 -19.39
N ASP A 67 17.87 -9.37 -19.87
CA ASP A 67 19.18 -9.91 -20.27
C ASP A 67 20.25 -9.75 -19.18
N LEU A 68 19.92 -9.08 -18.06
CA LEU A 68 20.85 -8.89 -16.97
C LEU A 68 21.08 -10.20 -16.19
N PRO A 69 22.31 -10.47 -15.73
CA PRO A 69 22.58 -11.62 -14.88
C PRO A 69 21.78 -11.52 -13.58
N LYS A 70 21.22 -12.64 -13.16
CA LYS A 70 20.55 -12.76 -11.87
C LYS A 70 21.54 -13.24 -10.79
N ALA A 71 21.37 -12.75 -9.57
CA ALA A 71 22.11 -13.19 -8.40
C ALA A 71 21.17 -13.34 -7.21
N GLU A 72 21.45 -14.31 -6.33
CA GLU A 72 20.77 -14.41 -5.04
C GLU A 72 21.17 -13.20 -4.17
N THR A 73 20.19 -12.51 -3.60
CA THR A 73 20.42 -11.33 -2.78
C THR A 73 21.26 -11.64 -1.54
N ALA A 74 21.17 -12.87 -1.03
CA ALA A 74 22.01 -13.34 0.08
C ALA A 74 23.51 -13.38 -0.26
N ASP A 75 23.87 -13.51 -1.55
CA ASP A 75 25.26 -13.52 -2.02
C ASP A 75 25.79 -12.10 -2.31
N LEU A 76 24.93 -11.08 -2.18
CA LEU A 76 25.27 -9.69 -2.44
C LEU A 76 25.56 -8.95 -1.14
N GLN A 77 26.64 -8.16 -1.13
CA GLN A 77 26.82 -7.17 -0.08
C GLN A 77 25.95 -5.96 -0.40
N MET A 78 24.90 -5.74 0.40
CA MET A 78 24.03 -4.57 0.28
C MET A 78 24.80 -3.30 0.65
N LEU A 79 24.64 -2.26 -0.17
CA LEU A 79 25.13 -0.91 0.12
C LEU A 79 23.94 -0.01 0.47
N ALA A 80 24.20 1.18 0.99
CA ALA A 80 23.16 2.19 1.11
C ALA A 80 22.62 2.54 -0.30
N PRO A 81 21.33 2.86 -0.48
CA PRO A 81 20.74 3.08 -1.80
C PRO A 81 21.51 4.10 -2.64
N VAL A 82 22.00 5.17 -1.99
CA VAL A 82 22.99 6.10 -2.55
C VAL A 82 24.23 6.06 -1.64
N PRO A 83 25.27 5.28 -1.96
CA PRO A 83 26.41 5.07 -1.06
C PRO A 83 27.25 6.33 -0.80
N ALA A 84 27.36 7.20 -1.81
CA ALA A 84 28.14 8.43 -1.76
C ALA A 84 27.28 9.62 -2.24
N PRO A 85 26.31 10.07 -1.44
CA PRO A 85 25.47 11.21 -1.81
C PRO A 85 26.32 12.49 -1.83
N GLY A 86 26.10 13.35 -2.82
CA GLY A 86 26.83 14.63 -2.90
C GLY A 86 26.47 15.61 -1.78
N LYS A 87 25.26 15.50 -1.22
CA LYS A 87 24.79 16.20 -0.02
C LYS A 87 23.66 15.42 0.62
N ILE A 88 23.56 15.47 1.95
CA ILE A 88 22.38 15.04 2.70
C ILE A 88 21.87 16.28 3.41
N VAL A 89 20.65 16.68 3.06
CA VAL A 89 19.98 17.85 3.63
C VAL A 89 18.80 17.32 4.43
N ALA A 90 18.80 17.60 5.72
CA ALA A 90 17.74 17.21 6.63
C ALA A 90 17.00 18.45 7.10
N ILE A 91 15.71 18.28 7.35
CA ILE A 91 14.83 19.35 7.81
C ILE A 91 14.48 19.07 9.26
N GLY A 92 14.90 19.95 10.15
CA GLY A 92 14.59 19.93 11.56
C GLY A 92 13.20 20.48 11.85
N LEU A 93 12.54 19.90 12.86
CA LEU A 93 11.23 20.35 13.34
C LEU A 93 10.18 20.37 12.22
N ASN A 94 10.33 19.49 11.23
CA ASN A 94 9.41 19.30 10.10
C ASN A 94 8.14 18.53 10.50
N TYR A 95 8.18 17.80 11.61
CA TYR A 95 7.03 17.16 12.23
C TYR A 95 6.55 18.02 13.41
N ALA A 96 5.27 18.43 13.39
CA ALA A 96 4.66 19.25 14.43
C ALA A 96 4.74 18.58 15.82
N ASP A 97 4.61 17.26 15.87
CA ASP A 97 4.71 16.46 17.09
C ASP A 97 6.12 16.50 17.70
N HIS A 98 7.16 16.51 16.86
CA HIS A 98 8.55 16.62 17.31
C HIS A 98 8.90 18.02 17.84
N ALA A 99 8.31 19.07 17.24
CA ALA A 99 8.43 20.42 17.76
C ALA A 99 7.77 20.55 19.15
N ALA A 100 6.60 19.92 19.35
CA ALA A 100 5.92 19.87 20.63
C ALA A 100 6.70 19.07 21.69
N GLU A 101 7.27 17.91 21.32
CA GLU A 101 8.09 17.06 22.22
C GLU A 101 9.35 17.79 22.72
N GLY A 102 9.99 18.58 21.86
CA GLY A 102 11.13 19.42 22.23
C GLY A 102 10.79 20.73 22.94
N GLY A 103 9.49 21.07 23.08
CA GLY A 103 9.05 22.36 23.65
C GLY A 103 9.38 23.56 22.77
N HIS A 104 9.46 23.37 21.45
CA HIS A 104 9.83 24.40 20.47
C HIS A 104 8.64 24.81 19.61
N ALA A 105 8.55 26.11 19.27
CA ALA A 105 7.60 26.58 18.27
C ALA A 105 8.01 26.11 16.86
N ILE A 106 7.03 25.85 15.99
CA ILE A 106 7.29 25.52 14.59
C ILE A 106 8.00 26.72 13.94
N PRO A 107 9.20 26.55 13.36
CA PRO A 107 9.93 27.65 12.76
C PRO A 107 9.22 28.26 11.54
N GLU A 108 9.24 29.60 11.38
CA GLU A 108 8.70 30.29 10.18
C GLU A 108 9.47 29.96 8.88
N SER A 109 10.68 29.43 9.00
CA SER A 109 11.48 28.94 7.88
C SER A 109 12.11 27.59 8.26
N PRO A 110 12.23 26.65 7.31
CA PRO A 110 12.69 25.30 7.62
C PRO A 110 14.07 25.35 8.27
N THR A 111 14.21 24.69 9.43
CA THR A 111 15.51 24.54 10.07
C THR A 111 16.30 23.52 9.28
N VAL A 112 17.25 23.98 8.47
CA VAL A 112 18.03 23.09 7.60
C VAL A 112 19.34 22.74 8.27
N PHE A 113 19.65 21.44 8.35
CA PHE A 113 20.96 20.95 8.71
C PHE A 113 21.46 19.92 7.69
N ALA A 114 22.76 19.66 7.73
CA ALA A 114 23.38 18.68 6.85
C ALA A 114 23.85 17.48 7.66
N LYS A 115 23.80 16.31 7.02
CA LYS A 115 24.59 15.14 7.42
C LYS A 115 25.76 14.97 6.46
N PHE A 116 26.93 14.60 6.96
CA PHE A 116 28.05 14.30 6.08
C PHE A 116 27.86 12.95 5.37
N PRO A 117 28.30 12.82 4.10
CA PRO A 117 28.25 11.54 3.39
C PRO A 117 29.00 10.41 4.12
N THR A 118 30.00 10.73 4.95
CA THR A 118 30.73 9.73 5.76
C THR A 118 29.86 9.08 6.83
N ALA A 119 28.73 9.69 7.21
CA ALA A 119 27.80 9.11 8.16
C ALA A 119 26.94 7.99 7.55
N VAL A 120 26.88 7.87 6.22
CA VAL A 120 26.03 6.89 5.53
C VAL A 120 26.43 5.48 5.91
N LEU A 121 25.46 4.71 6.42
CA LEU A 121 25.65 3.32 6.80
C LEU A 121 24.75 2.42 5.93
N PRO A 122 25.30 1.35 5.32
CA PRO A 122 24.51 0.41 4.55
C PRO A 122 23.61 -0.46 5.43
N HIS A 123 22.64 -1.12 4.81
CA HIS A 123 21.79 -2.12 5.45
C HIS A 123 22.63 -3.21 6.14
N GLY A 124 22.24 -3.59 7.35
CA GLY A 124 22.96 -4.57 8.18
C GLY A 124 24.24 -4.03 8.84
N GLY A 125 24.62 -2.77 8.59
CA GLY A 125 25.74 -2.13 9.27
C GLY A 125 25.46 -1.84 10.74
N ALA A 126 26.51 -1.88 11.58
CA ALA A 126 26.41 -1.51 12.99
C ALA A 126 26.56 0.00 13.18
N ILE A 127 25.61 0.61 13.89
CA ILE A 127 25.75 1.99 14.38
C ILE A 127 26.76 1.97 15.52
N THR A 128 27.84 2.72 15.39
CA THR A 128 28.93 2.77 16.36
C THR A 128 29.32 4.20 16.67
N TRP A 129 29.77 4.44 17.89
CA TRP A 129 30.26 5.74 18.32
C TRP A 129 31.30 5.56 19.42
N ASP A 130 32.14 6.58 19.59
CA ASP A 130 33.06 6.65 20.72
C ASP A 130 32.32 7.22 21.94
N ARG A 131 32.31 6.47 23.05
CA ARG A 131 31.70 6.90 24.32
C ARG A 131 32.42 8.08 24.95
N ALA A 132 33.68 8.33 24.58
CA ALA A 132 34.38 9.55 24.96
C ALA A 132 33.86 10.78 24.19
N VAL A 133 33.20 10.59 23.05
CA VAL A 133 32.64 11.66 22.21
C VAL A 133 31.18 11.95 22.54
N THR A 134 30.35 10.93 22.73
CA THR A 134 28.94 11.07 23.11
C THR A 134 28.47 9.90 23.97
N THR A 135 27.59 10.19 24.93
CA THR A 135 26.94 9.16 25.77
C THR A 135 25.43 9.07 25.57
N GLU A 136 24.86 10.01 24.81
CA GLU A 136 23.41 10.10 24.56
C GLU A 136 23.13 9.96 23.07
N VAL A 137 23.02 8.71 22.62
CA VAL A 137 22.69 8.39 21.23
C VAL A 137 21.23 8.00 21.12
N ASP A 138 20.57 8.58 20.13
CA ASP A 138 19.16 8.40 19.84
C ASP A 138 18.95 8.30 18.32
N TYR A 139 17.82 7.75 17.86
CA TYR A 139 17.54 7.55 16.44
C TYR A 139 16.08 7.82 16.10
N GLU A 140 15.87 8.39 14.92
CA GLU A 140 14.55 8.69 14.37
C GLU A 140 14.41 8.02 13.01
N ALA A 141 13.25 7.41 12.74
CA ALA A 141 12.96 6.84 11.42
C ALA A 141 12.49 7.93 10.47
N GLU A 142 13.11 8.01 9.29
CA GLU A 142 12.95 9.10 8.34
C GLU A 142 12.64 8.58 6.93
N LEU A 143 11.85 9.37 6.20
CA LEU A 143 11.69 9.21 4.75
C LEU A 143 12.77 10.00 4.03
N ALA A 144 13.68 9.32 3.35
CA ALA A 144 14.67 9.96 2.50
C ALA A 144 14.16 10.10 1.05
N VAL A 145 14.21 11.33 0.55
CA VAL A 145 13.87 11.68 -0.83
C VAL A 145 15.15 11.80 -1.65
N VAL A 146 15.31 10.97 -2.66
CA VAL A 146 16.47 11.01 -3.55
C VAL A 146 16.20 11.94 -4.72
N ILE A 147 16.96 13.02 -4.81
CA ILE A 147 16.89 13.99 -5.91
C ILE A 147 17.76 13.51 -7.07
N GLY A 148 17.19 13.37 -8.26
CA GLY A 148 17.88 12.84 -9.43
C GLY A 148 18.52 13.91 -10.30
N THR A 149 17.71 14.78 -10.90
CA THR A 149 18.22 15.79 -11.84
C THR A 149 18.68 17.04 -11.09
N ALA A 150 19.89 17.51 -11.43
CA ALA A 150 20.44 18.75 -10.89
C ALA A 150 19.45 19.90 -11.13
N THR A 151 19.16 20.64 -10.07
CA THR A 151 18.08 21.62 -10.12
C THR A 151 18.33 22.78 -9.15
N ARG A 152 17.81 23.96 -9.48
CA ARG A 152 18.02 25.20 -8.73
C ARG A 152 16.84 26.15 -8.98
N HIS A 153 16.36 26.82 -7.94
CA HIS A 153 15.22 27.74 -8.03
C HIS A 153 14.00 27.11 -8.73
N VAL A 154 13.73 25.86 -8.38
CA VAL A 154 12.58 25.12 -8.91
C VAL A 154 11.32 25.71 -8.33
N SER A 155 10.30 25.92 -9.16
CA SER A 155 8.97 26.15 -8.61
C SER A 155 8.55 24.91 -7.84
N GLU A 156 7.80 25.13 -6.78
CA GLU A 156 7.36 24.04 -5.93
C GLU A 156 6.49 23.02 -6.69
N GLU A 157 5.73 23.47 -7.71
CA GLU A 157 4.99 22.61 -8.66
C GLU A 157 5.91 21.62 -9.41
N ARG A 158 7.11 22.05 -9.79
CA ARG A 158 8.05 21.25 -10.58
C ARG A 158 9.02 20.45 -9.71
N ALA A 159 8.99 20.62 -8.38
CA ALA A 159 9.95 20.01 -7.46
C ALA A 159 10.03 18.48 -7.59
N LEU A 160 8.91 17.83 -7.87
CA LEU A 160 8.82 16.36 -7.94
C LEU A 160 9.33 15.75 -9.22
N ASP A 161 9.37 16.52 -10.30
CA ASP A 161 9.99 16.08 -11.54
C ASP A 161 11.48 15.78 -11.36
N HIS A 162 12.06 16.38 -10.31
CA HIS A 162 13.43 16.20 -9.89
C HIS A 162 13.61 15.10 -8.84
N VAL A 163 12.53 14.60 -8.22
CA VAL A 163 12.60 13.44 -7.35
C VAL A 163 12.77 12.19 -8.20
N PHE A 164 13.79 11.41 -7.87
CA PHE A 164 14.11 10.15 -8.51
C PHE A 164 13.42 8.97 -7.83
N GLY A 165 13.38 8.99 -6.50
CA GLY A 165 12.69 7.96 -5.71
C GLY A 165 12.83 8.19 -4.22
N TYR A 166 12.36 7.23 -3.45
CA TYR A 166 12.24 7.30 -2.00
C TYR A 166 12.89 6.09 -1.34
N THR A 167 13.43 6.27 -0.15
CA THR A 167 13.98 5.19 0.66
C THR A 167 13.79 5.48 2.15
N CYS A 168 13.91 4.48 3.01
CA CYS A 168 13.96 4.67 4.45
C CYS A 168 15.37 5.08 4.89
N MET A 169 15.45 5.87 5.94
CA MET A 169 16.68 6.32 6.57
C MET A 169 16.47 6.42 8.08
N ASN A 170 17.53 6.25 8.87
CA ASN A 170 17.52 6.63 10.28
C ASN A 170 18.34 7.91 10.48
N ASP A 171 17.77 8.91 11.13
CA ASP A 171 18.51 10.08 11.61
C ASP A 171 19.02 9.82 13.04
N VAL A 172 20.25 9.30 13.14
CA VAL A 172 20.89 9.08 14.43
C VAL A 172 21.52 10.38 14.93
N SER A 173 21.33 10.65 16.21
CA SER A 173 21.68 11.92 16.87
C SER A 173 22.47 11.68 18.16
N ALA A 174 23.58 12.38 18.30
CA ALA A 174 24.26 12.54 19.58
C ALA A 174 23.64 13.72 20.33
N ARG A 175 22.65 13.46 21.19
CA ARG A 175 21.77 14.49 21.78
C ARG A 175 22.50 15.45 22.71
N ASP A 176 23.52 14.97 23.41
CA ASP A 176 24.42 15.79 24.23
C ASP A 176 25.20 16.81 23.38
N LEU A 177 25.73 16.39 22.22
CA LEU A 177 26.41 17.28 21.28
C LEU A 177 25.43 18.23 20.60
N GLN A 178 24.23 17.76 20.26
CA GLN A 178 23.19 18.55 19.61
C GLN A 178 22.80 19.76 20.48
N ARG A 179 22.60 19.54 21.78
CA ARG A 179 22.28 20.60 22.75
C ARG A 179 23.46 21.53 23.02
N LYS A 180 24.69 20.99 23.04
CA LYS A 180 25.91 21.75 23.36
C LYS A 180 26.35 22.70 22.24
N ASP A 181 26.30 22.25 21.00
CA ASP A 181 26.99 22.94 19.90
C ASP A 181 26.13 24.04 19.26
N GLY A 182 24.82 24.06 19.50
CA GLY A 182 23.86 24.98 18.89
C GLY A 182 23.63 24.74 17.39
N GLN A 183 24.61 24.20 16.67
CA GLN A 183 24.53 23.73 15.29
C GLN A 183 24.55 22.19 15.25
N TRP A 184 23.72 21.57 14.42
CA TRP A 184 23.44 20.13 14.54
C TRP A 184 24.35 19.23 13.71
N VAL A 185 25.15 19.79 12.80
CA VAL A 185 25.97 19.00 11.87
C VAL A 185 26.85 17.98 12.58
N ARG A 186 27.57 18.36 13.64
CA ARG A 186 28.46 17.42 14.36
C ARG A 186 27.68 16.31 15.05
N ALA A 187 26.57 16.66 15.71
CA ALA A 187 25.72 15.71 16.41
C ALA A 187 25.00 14.73 15.47
N LYS A 188 24.71 15.18 14.24
CA LYS A 188 23.97 14.45 13.21
C LYS A 188 24.90 13.75 12.21
N SER A 189 26.22 13.97 12.25
CA SER A 189 27.16 13.47 11.22
C SER A 189 28.32 12.63 11.76
N LEU A 190 28.20 12.07 12.98
CA LEU A 190 29.16 11.05 13.38
C LEU A 190 29.12 9.88 12.39
N ASP A 191 30.25 9.20 12.21
CA ASP A 191 30.29 8.04 11.33
C ASP A 191 29.21 7.03 11.74
N THR A 192 28.58 6.39 10.76
CA THR A 192 27.44 5.47 10.93
C THR A 192 26.09 6.09 11.32
N PHE A 193 25.99 7.40 11.55
CA PHE A 193 24.75 8.03 12.04
C PHE A 193 23.70 8.31 10.96
N CYS A 194 23.90 7.82 9.73
CA CYS A 194 22.94 7.92 8.64
C CYS A 194 22.66 6.55 7.98
N PRO A 195 22.14 5.55 8.70
CA PRO A 195 21.70 4.29 8.08
C PRO A 195 20.62 4.55 7.05
N ALA A 196 20.72 3.94 5.86
CA ALA A 196 19.73 4.11 4.80
C ALA A 196 19.53 2.82 3.98
N GLY A 197 18.29 2.60 3.54
CA GLY A 197 17.91 1.50 2.64
C GLY A 197 17.44 0.22 3.31
N PRO A 198 17.49 -0.93 2.60
CA PRO A 198 18.34 -1.20 1.43
C PRO A 198 17.76 -0.78 0.08
N TRP A 199 16.45 -0.54 0.01
CA TRP A 199 15.74 -0.35 -1.25
C TRP A 199 15.38 1.11 -1.51
N LEU A 200 15.47 1.51 -2.77
CA LEU A 200 14.90 2.73 -3.31
C LEU A 200 13.71 2.35 -4.20
N VAL A 201 12.57 3.00 -3.97
CA VAL A 201 11.33 2.79 -4.71
C VAL A 201 10.91 4.04 -5.47
N THR A 202 10.23 3.84 -6.60
CA THR A 202 9.52 4.89 -7.34
C THR A 202 8.03 4.82 -6.99
N ALA A 203 7.34 5.95 -6.84
CA ALA A 203 5.95 5.98 -6.37
C ALA A 203 4.91 5.45 -7.39
N ASP A 204 3.88 4.73 -6.91
CA ASP A 204 2.42 5.06 -7.00
C ASP A 204 1.45 3.83 -6.99
N GLU A 205 0.16 4.10 -6.69
CA GLU A 205 -0.91 3.14 -6.32
C GLU A 205 -2.10 3.01 -7.31
N ARG A 206 -3.03 2.08 -7.02
CA ARG A 206 -3.84 1.26 -7.95
C ARG A 206 -5.30 1.67 -8.30
N GLY A 207 -5.71 2.91 -8.10
CA GLY A 207 -6.93 3.40 -8.76
C GLY A 207 -8.31 3.13 -8.11
N VAL A 208 -8.39 2.64 -6.87
CA VAL A 208 -9.67 2.34 -6.19
C VAL A 208 -10.15 3.53 -5.34
N GLU A 209 -10.96 4.42 -5.93
CA GLU A 209 -11.34 5.72 -5.33
C GLU A 209 -12.18 5.63 -4.04
N THR A 210 -13.15 4.70 -3.98
CA THR A 210 -14.10 4.60 -2.85
C THR A 210 -13.48 4.05 -1.56
N HIS A 211 -12.25 3.55 -1.63
CA HIS A 211 -11.51 2.94 -0.52
C HIS A 211 -10.14 3.61 -0.30
N GLY A 212 -9.88 4.75 -0.98
CA GLY A 212 -8.67 5.56 -0.84
C GLY A 212 -8.90 6.81 0.02
N LEU A 213 -8.35 7.96 -0.39
CA LEU A 213 -8.34 9.23 0.37
C LEU A 213 -9.72 9.71 0.84
N MET A 214 -10.80 9.37 0.12
CA MET A 214 -12.18 9.70 0.52
C MET A 214 -12.56 9.12 1.90
N ARG A 215 -11.86 8.08 2.37
CA ARG A 215 -12.10 7.45 3.68
C ARG A 215 -11.33 8.11 4.83
N LEU A 216 -10.34 8.95 4.55
CA LEU A 216 -9.44 9.51 5.56
C LEU A 216 -10.19 10.19 6.71
N ARG A 217 -11.14 11.08 6.38
CA ARG A 217 -12.00 11.74 7.37
C ARG A 217 -12.69 10.73 8.28
N SER A 218 -13.38 9.75 7.69
CA SER A 218 -14.12 8.75 8.45
C SER A 218 -13.23 7.89 9.35
N TYR A 219 -11.99 7.62 8.95
CA TYR A 219 -11.04 6.90 9.80
C TYR A 219 -10.60 7.75 10.99
N VAL A 220 -10.24 9.01 10.76
CA VAL A 220 -9.85 9.91 11.86
C VAL A 220 -11.01 10.10 12.84
N GLU A 221 -12.22 10.37 12.36
CA GLU A 221 -13.40 10.53 13.22
C GLU A 221 -13.66 9.29 14.08
N ARG A 222 -13.47 8.08 13.52
CA ARG A 222 -13.60 6.82 14.27
C ARG A 222 -12.50 6.62 15.29
N ILE A 223 -11.26 6.98 14.95
CA ILE A 223 -10.12 6.89 15.88
C ILE A 223 -10.36 7.84 17.06
N GLU A 224 -10.74 9.10 16.81
CA GLU A 224 -11.03 10.08 17.86
C GLU A 224 -12.23 9.69 18.72
N ALA A 225 -13.25 9.09 18.12
CA ALA A 225 -14.43 8.62 18.83
C ALA A 225 -14.21 7.28 19.57
N GLY A 226 -13.05 6.64 19.43
CA GLY A 226 -12.72 5.36 20.05
C GLY A 226 -13.30 4.12 19.35
N GLY A 227 -13.95 4.28 18.20
CA GLY A 227 -14.45 3.16 17.38
C GLY A 227 -13.33 2.41 16.62
N THR A 228 -12.16 3.03 16.49
CA THR A 228 -10.94 2.38 15.97
C THR A 228 -9.79 2.63 16.94
N ALA A 229 -9.02 1.59 17.26
CA ALA A 229 -7.87 1.72 18.15
C ALA A 229 -6.71 2.46 17.44
N ALA A 230 -6.21 3.53 18.06
CA ALA A 230 -5.04 4.28 17.58
C ALA A 230 -3.73 3.50 17.79
N ASP A 231 -3.64 2.76 18.90
CA ASP A 231 -2.49 1.92 19.27
C ASP A 231 -2.97 0.48 19.57
N PRO A 232 -3.27 -0.31 18.52
CA PRO A 232 -3.82 -1.64 18.69
C PRO A 232 -2.75 -2.65 19.11
N THR A 233 -3.08 -3.50 20.09
CA THR A 233 -2.28 -4.71 20.36
C THR A 233 -2.82 -5.86 19.52
N ILE A 234 -2.07 -6.25 18.49
CA ILE A 234 -2.41 -7.39 17.63
C ILE A 234 -1.78 -8.66 18.22
N VAL A 235 -2.57 -9.71 18.41
CA VAL A 235 -2.11 -10.97 19.03
C VAL A 235 -2.49 -12.20 18.21
N ILE A 236 -1.58 -13.16 18.12
CA ILE A 236 -1.87 -14.49 17.60
C ILE A 236 -2.51 -15.31 18.73
N CYS A 237 -3.79 -15.63 18.59
CA CYS A 237 -4.57 -16.37 19.57
C CYS A 237 -4.36 -17.88 19.46
N ARG A 238 -4.20 -18.39 18.23
CA ARG A 238 -3.95 -19.80 17.92
C ARG A 238 -3.11 -19.89 16.68
N GLU A 239 -2.24 -20.90 16.63
CA GLU A 239 -1.33 -21.07 15.51
C GLU A 239 -1.05 -22.55 15.24
N SER A 240 -0.96 -22.88 13.96
CA SER A 240 -0.42 -24.14 13.45
C SER A 240 0.57 -23.85 12.30
N ALA A 241 1.11 -24.90 11.69
CA ALA A 241 2.01 -24.76 10.55
C ALA A 241 1.35 -24.04 9.36
N THR A 242 0.05 -24.28 9.12
CA THR A 242 -0.67 -23.76 7.94
C THR A 242 -1.79 -22.79 8.29
N THR A 243 -2.12 -22.60 9.57
CA THR A 243 -3.23 -21.72 9.98
C THR A 243 -2.88 -20.83 11.17
N ALA A 244 -3.57 -19.70 11.28
CA ALA A 244 -3.59 -18.91 12.51
C ALA A 244 -4.94 -18.21 12.73
N LEU A 245 -5.24 -17.91 14.00
CA LEU A 245 -6.29 -17.00 14.42
C LEU A 245 -5.63 -15.82 15.12
N MET A 246 -5.89 -14.61 14.62
CA MET A 246 -5.40 -13.35 15.17
C MET A 246 -6.56 -12.53 15.75
N ASP A 247 -6.28 -11.80 16.83
CA ASP A 247 -7.12 -10.71 17.31
C ASP A 247 -6.45 -9.39 16.94
N GLY A 248 -7.15 -8.57 16.17
CA GLY A 248 -6.64 -7.31 15.62
C GLY A 248 -6.69 -6.14 16.61
N GLY A 249 -7.23 -6.32 17.83
CA GLY A 249 -7.24 -5.27 18.84
C GLY A 249 -8.04 -4.02 18.43
N ASN A 250 -9.08 -4.19 17.61
CA ASN A 250 -9.89 -3.12 17.00
C ASN A 250 -9.06 -2.17 16.10
N ALA A 251 -7.95 -2.65 15.53
CA ALA A 251 -7.11 -1.89 14.60
C ALA A 251 -7.84 -1.51 13.32
N LEU A 252 -7.33 -0.49 12.62
CA LEU A 252 -7.62 -0.30 11.20
C LEU A 252 -7.15 -1.54 10.42
N GLY A 253 -7.96 -1.99 9.46
CA GLY A 253 -7.63 -3.22 8.75
C GLY A 253 -6.31 -3.13 7.98
N ALA A 254 -5.98 -1.97 7.42
CA ALA A 254 -4.67 -1.72 6.77
C ALA A 254 -3.45 -2.05 7.66
N VAL A 255 -3.61 -2.11 8.98
CA VAL A 255 -2.59 -2.55 9.93
C VAL A 255 -2.71 -4.06 10.20
N ALA A 256 -3.85 -4.51 10.72
CA ALA A 256 -4.00 -5.90 11.19
C ALA A 256 -4.10 -6.93 10.05
N ASP A 257 -4.77 -6.57 8.95
CA ASP A 257 -4.97 -7.44 7.79
C ASP A 257 -3.69 -7.59 6.95
N THR A 258 -2.85 -6.54 6.90
CA THR A 258 -1.52 -6.61 6.29
C THR A 258 -0.65 -7.60 7.05
N ALA A 259 -0.59 -7.48 8.38
CA ALA A 259 0.14 -8.43 9.22
C ALA A 259 -0.40 -9.87 9.08
N ALA A 260 -1.73 -10.03 8.97
CA ALA A 260 -2.36 -11.33 8.76
C ALA A 260 -2.01 -11.95 7.40
N MET A 261 -1.96 -11.14 6.33
CA MET A 261 -1.56 -11.60 5.00
C MET A 261 -0.07 -11.94 4.93
N GLU A 262 0.81 -11.13 5.56
CA GLU A 262 2.24 -11.46 5.67
C GLU A 262 2.47 -12.79 6.39
N LEU A 263 1.72 -13.04 7.48
CA LEU A 263 1.74 -14.32 8.18
C LEU A 263 1.23 -15.47 7.30
N ALA A 264 0.17 -15.25 6.53
CA ALA A 264 -0.35 -16.26 5.59
C ALA A 264 0.68 -16.59 4.51
N ILE A 265 1.35 -15.60 3.94
CA ILE A 265 2.43 -15.76 2.96
C ILE A 265 3.60 -16.54 3.56
N GLY A 266 4.06 -16.20 4.77
CA GLY A 266 5.12 -16.93 5.46
C GLY A 266 4.78 -18.40 5.68
N LYS A 267 3.57 -18.68 6.17
CA LYS A 267 3.08 -20.07 6.34
C LYS A 267 2.99 -20.83 5.03
N ALA A 268 2.54 -20.18 3.96
CA ALA A 268 2.51 -20.80 2.63
C ALA A 268 3.93 -21.02 2.08
N ALA A 269 4.88 -20.12 2.34
CA ALA A 269 6.28 -20.25 1.98
C ALA A 269 6.94 -21.46 2.65
N ASP A 270 6.54 -21.80 3.87
CA ASP A 270 7.07 -22.95 4.61
C ASP A 270 6.30 -24.24 4.29
N SER A 271 4.97 -24.19 4.34
CA SER A 271 4.10 -25.39 4.40
C SER A 271 3.17 -25.57 3.19
N GLY A 272 3.29 -24.72 2.16
CA GLY A 272 2.51 -24.81 0.92
C GLY A 272 1.20 -24.03 0.93
N VAL A 273 0.58 -23.90 2.10
CA VAL A 273 -0.64 -23.11 2.30
C VAL A 273 -0.60 -22.39 3.64
N GLY A 274 -1.09 -21.15 3.64
CA GLY A 274 -1.29 -20.36 4.84
C GLY A 274 -2.70 -19.77 4.84
N LEU A 275 -3.46 -19.99 5.91
CA LEU A 275 -4.79 -19.40 6.13
C LEU A 275 -4.85 -18.72 7.50
N VAL A 276 -5.07 -17.41 7.50
CA VAL A 276 -5.09 -16.61 8.72
C VAL A 276 -6.44 -15.92 8.82
N VAL A 277 -7.19 -16.22 9.88
CA VAL A 277 -8.38 -15.44 10.24
C VAL A 277 -7.95 -14.35 11.21
N VAL A 278 -8.34 -13.11 10.95
CA VAL A 278 -8.17 -11.99 11.88
C VAL A 278 -9.54 -11.44 12.25
N ARG A 279 -9.81 -11.36 13.54
CA ARG A 279 -11.06 -10.83 14.10
C ARG A 279 -10.84 -9.51 14.83
N ASN A 280 -11.92 -8.85 15.23
CA ASN A 280 -11.86 -7.62 16.02
C ASN A 280 -11.03 -6.55 15.28
N ILE A 281 -11.44 -6.24 14.05
CA ILE A 281 -10.81 -5.24 13.18
C ILE A 281 -11.85 -4.21 12.70
N ASN A 282 -11.36 -3.10 12.17
CA ASN A 282 -12.14 -2.12 11.42
C ASN A 282 -12.03 -2.37 9.91
N HIS A 283 -12.64 -1.47 9.14
CA HIS A 283 -12.61 -1.49 7.68
C HIS A 283 -11.19 -1.66 7.11
N TYR A 284 -11.01 -2.62 6.20
CA TYR A 284 -9.71 -3.00 5.66
C TYR A 284 -9.40 -2.44 4.26
N GLY A 285 -10.24 -1.59 3.69
CA GLY A 285 -10.01 -1.05 2.35
C GLY A 285 -10.35 -2.04 1.23
N ALA A 286 -9.52 -2.07 0.18
CA ALA A 286 -9.72 -2.92 -0.99
C ALA A 286 -9.17 -4.33 -0.75
N ALA A 287 -9.99 -5.36 -0.97
CA ALA A 287 -9.59 -6.76 -0.77
C ALA A 287 -8.43 -7.17 -1.69
N ALA A 288 -8.39 -6.62 -2.91
CA ALA A 288 -7.30 -6.82 -3.86
C ALA A 288 -5.92 -6.48 -3.31
N TYR A 289 -5.81 -5.49 -2.42
CA TYR A 289 -4.51 -5.09 -1.87
C TYR A 289 -3.82 -6.29 -1.21
N TYR A 290 -4.55 -7.00 -0.35
CA TYR A 290 -4.01 -8.14 0.39
C TYR A 290 -3.80 -9.37 -0.49
N SER A 291 -4.76 -9.74 -1.34
CA SER A 291 -4.58 -10.90 -2.23
C SER A 291 -3.39 -10.70 -3.17
N MET A 292 -3.13 -9.46 -3.60
CA MET A 292 -1.98 -9.14 -4.44
C MET A 292 -0.63 -9.25 -3.72
N MET A 293 -0.55 -9.00 -2.42
CA MET A 293 0.69 -9.21 -1.66
C MET A 293 1.23 -10.65 -1.83
N ALA A 294 0.33 -11.64 -1.90
CA ALA A 294 0.71 -13.03 -2.15
C ALA A 294 1.04 -13.28 -3.63
N ALA A 295 0.29 -12.67 -4.56
CA ALA A 295 0.55 -12.77 -6.00
C ALA A 295 1.94 -12.21 -6.39
N GLU A 296 2.37 -11.13 -5.76
CA GLU A 296 3.72 -10.56 -5.89
C GLU A 296 4.81 -11.53 -5.40
N LYS A 297 4.48 -12.50 -4.55
CA LYS A 297 5.40 -13.57 -4.13
C LYS A 297 5.28 -14.83 -4.98
N GLY A 298 4.61 -14.77 -6.13
CA GLY A 298 4.38 -15.93 -6.99
C GLY A 298 3.41 -16.96 -6.39
N MET A 299 2.60 -16.56 -5.40
CA MET A 299 1.59 -17.40 -4.75
C MET A 299 0.18 -17.00 -5.19
N ILE A 300 -0.78 -17.91 -5.10
CA ILE A 300 -2.19 -17.51 -5.25
C ILE A 300 -2.61 -16.84 -3.95
N GLY A 301 -3.12 -15.61 -4.05
CA GLY A 301 -3.60 -14.84 -2.92
C GLY A 301 -5.11 -14.85 -2.80
N LEU A 302 -5.60 -14.88 -1.57
CA LEU A 302 -7.01 -14.87 -1.21
C LEU A 302 -7.24 -13.88 -0.08
N SER A 303 -8.22 -13.00 -0.22
CA SER A 303 -8.64 -12.07 0.84
C SER A 303 -10.15 -11.95 0.85
N MET A 304 -10.75 -12.02 2.03
CA MET A 304 -12.18 -11.77 2.19
C MET A 304 -12.47 -11.17 3.57
N THR A 305 -13.48 -10.33 3.67
CA THR A 305 -13.96 -9.79 4.96
C THR A 305 -15.47 -9.88 5.01
N ASN A 306 -16.01 -10.08 6.20
CA ASN A 306 -17.40 -9.72 6.43
C ASN A 306 -17.54 -8.25 6.83
N VAL A 307 -18.72 -7.72 6.58
CA VAL A 307 -19.09 -6.35 6.95
C VAL A 307 -20.47 -6.33 7.60
N LEU A 308 -20.81 -5.21 8.23
CA LEU A 308 -22.14 -5.01 8.79
C LEU A 308 -23.25 -5.29 7.78
N ALA A 309 -24.44 -5.65 8.25
CA ALA A 309 -25.55 -5.98 7.38
C ALA A 309 -25.93 -4.80 6.45
N LEU A 310 -25.72 -5.01 5.15
CA LEU A 310 -25.98 -4.03 4.07
C LEU A 310 -26.89 -4.60 2.97
N MET A 311 -26.94 -5.92 2.81
CA MET A 311 -27.74 -6.61 1.80
C MET A 311 -28.90 -7.38 2.43
N ALA A 312 -30.03 -7.41 1.72
CA ALA A 312 -31.08 -8.36 2.00
C ALA A 312 -30.70 -9.76 1.47
N PRO A 313 -30.96 -10.84 2.22
CA PRO A 313 -30.97 -12.20 1.66
C PRO A 313 -31.89 -12.28 0.45
N THR A 314 -31.65 -13.24 -0.45
CA THR A 314 -32.56 -13.40 -1.60
C THR A 314 -33.98 -13.69 -1.15
N GLY A 315 -34.93 -12.82 -1.53
CA GLY A 315 -36.32 -12.87 -1.08
C GLY A 315 -36.60 -12.18 0.25
N GLY A 316 -35.57 -11.65 0.93
CA GLY A 316 -35.71 -10.82 2.12
C GLY A 316 -35.99 -9.34 1.79
N ALA A 317 -36.54 -8.63 2.77
CA ALA A 317 -36.88 -7.20 2.65
C ALA A 317 -35.92 -6.27 3.41
N GLN A 318 -35.08 -6.82 4.28
CA GLN A 318 -34.23 -6.05 5.21
C GLN A 318 -32.79 -6.55 5.17
N PRO A 319 -31.82 -5.67 5.48
CA PRO A 319 -30.42 -6.06 5.48
C PRO A 319 -30.11 -7.00 6.64
N LEU A 320 -29.59 -8.20 6.32
CA LEU A 320 -29.17 -9.20 7.31
C LEU A 320 -27.75 -9.72 7.06
N ILE A 321 -27.18 -9.42 5.89
CA ILE A 321 -25.87 -9.91 5.49
C ILE A 321 -25.06 -8.77 4.87
N GLY A 322 -23.76 -8.75 5.10
CA GLY A 322 -22.86 -7.79 4.50
C GLY A 322 -22.66 -8.11 3.01
N ASN A 323 -22.24 -7.11 2.23
CA ASN A 323 -21.86 -7.35 0.84
C ASN A 323 -20.52 -8.09 0.69
N ASN A 324 -19.84 -8.37 1.81
CA ASN A 324 -18.83 -9.39 2.03
C ASN A 324 -17.93 -9.66 0.82
N PRO A 325 -16.98 -8.76 0.55
CA PRO A 325 -16.13 -8.88 -0.63
C PRO A 325 -15.20 -10.09 -0.53
N LEU A 326 -14.87 -10.61 -1.71
CA LEU A 326 -13.90 -11.67 -1.93
C LEU A 326 -12.96 -11.23 -3.04
N SER A 327 -11.66 -11.39 -2.78
CA SER A 327 -10.61 -11.24 -3.77
C SER A 327 -9.76 -12.50 -3.91
N LEU A 328 -9.45 -12.81 -5.17
CA LEU A 328 -8.49 -13.83 -5.58
C LEU A 328 -7.51 -13.20 -6.56
N ALA A 329 -6.22 -13.36 -6.29
CA ALA A 329 -5.14 -12.91 -7.17
C ALA A 329 -4.31 -14.11 -7.62
N PHE A 330 -4.11 -14.23 -8.93
CA PHE A 330 -3.35 -15.31 -9.55
C PHE A 330 -2.07 -14.74 -10.18
N PRO A 331 -0.88 -15.24 -9.78
CA PRO A 331 0.38 -14.75 -10.29
C PRO A 331 0.55 -15.07 -11.78
N GLY A 332 1.20 -14.17 -12.52
CA GLY A 332 1.51 -14.34 -13.95
C GLY A 332 2.89 -13.76 -14.26
N THR A 333 3.35 -13.87 -15.51
CA THR A 333 4.63 -13.24 -15.94
C THR A 333 4.48 -11.74 -16.25
N SER A 334 3.33 -11.16 -15.92
CA SER A 334 2.92 -9.76 -16.14
C SER A 334 1.91 -9.41 -15.04
N ASP A 335 1.00 -8.46 -15.26
CA ASP A 335 -0.05 -8.16 -14.28
C ASP A 335 -0.81 -9.43 -13.85
N PRO A 336 -1.03 -9.65 -12.54
CA PRO A 336 -1.80 -10.78 -12.07
C PRO A 336 -3.25 -10.67 -12.54
N ILE A 337 -3.91 -11.82 -12.73
CA ILE A 337 -5.38 -11.83 -12.84
C ILE A 337 -5.92 -11.64 -11.43
N VAL A 338 -6.64 -10.54 -11.21
CA VAL A 338 -7.19 -10.20 -9.88
C VAL A 338 -8.68 -10.04 -9.99
N TRP A 339 -9.41 -10.98 -9.42
CA TRP A 339 -10.83 -10.80 -9.19
C TRP A 339 -11.01 -10.19 -7.82
N ASP A 340 -11.65 -9.02 -7.73
CA ASP A 340 -12.01 -8.36 -6.48
C ASP A 340 -13.44 -7.84 -6.63
N SER A 341 -14.36 -8.38 -5.82
CA SER A 341 -15.77 -8.06 -5.93
C SER A 341 -16.46 -8.13 -4.59
N ALA A 342 -17.34 -7.16 -4.34
CA ALA A 342 -18.45 -7.36 -3.42
C ALA A 342 -19.47 -8.34 -4.00
N MET A 343 -20.24 -9.00 -3.13
CA MET A 343 -21.33 -9.91 -3.50
C MET A 343 -22.67 -9.19 -3.71
N SER A 344 -22.64 -7.86 -3.76
CA SER A 344 -23.77 -6.99 -4.10
C SER A 344 -23.71 -6.52 -5.56
N LYS A 345 -24.87 -6.21 -6.15
CA LYS A 345 -24.95 -5.63 -7.51
C LYS A 345 -24.34 -4.23 -7.63
N SER A 346 -24.31 -3.50 -6.53
CA SER A 346 -23.75 -2.15 -6.42
C SER A 346 -23.08 -1.99 -5.06
N THR A 347 -22.58 -0.81 -4.71
CA THR A 347 -21.95 -0.54 -3.41
C THR A 347 -22.68 0.57 -2.67
N TRP A 348 -22.58 0.56 -1.34
CA TRP A 348 -23.13 1.64 -0.51
C TRP A 348 -22.54 3.01 -0.86
N GLY A 349 -21.24 3.05 -1.20
CA GLY A 349 -20.57 4.25 -1.67
C GLY A 349 -21.15 4.80 -2.98
N ARG A 350 -21.60 3.95 -3.90
CA ARG A 350 -22.31 4.41 -5.11
C ARG A 350 -23.66 5.02 -4.77
N ALA A 351 -24.38 4.48 -3.79
CA ALA A 351 -25.63 5.10 -3.32
C ALA A 351 -25.39 6.48 -2.70
N LEU A 352 -24.31 6.63 -1.94
CA LEU A 352 -23.91 7.91 -1.35
C LEU A 352 -23.58 8.96 -2.42
N LEU A 353 -22.79 8.57 -3.43
CA LEU A 353 -22.44 9.45 -4.54
C LEU A 353 -23.67 9.88 -5.36
N ALA A 354 -24.59 8.94 -5.63
CA ALA A 354 -25.84 9.25 -6.33
C ALA A 354 -26.73 10.19 -5.51
N ALA A 355 -26.82 10.01 -4.19
CA ALA A 355 -27.55 10.93 -3.30
C ALA A 355 -26.96 12.35 -3.30
N GLN A 356 -25.64 12.47 -3.30
CA GLN A 356 -24.93 13.75 -3.36
C GLN A 356 -25.16 14.47 -4.70
N ARG A 357 -25.37 13.72 -5.78
CA ARG A 357 -25.59 14.24 -7.14
C ARG A 357 -27.06 14.37 -7.53
N ASP A 358 -27.98 13.97 -6.65
CA ASP A 358 -29.42 13.84 -6.94
C ASP A 358 -29.69 12.99 -8.20
N GLU A 359 -28.88 11.93 -8.38
CA GLU A 359 -28.97 11.00 -9.51
C GLU A 359 -29.75 9.72 -9.12
N PRO A 360 -30.53 9.13 -10.04
CA PRO A 360 -31.23 7.88 -9.77
C PRO A 360 -30.26 6.69 -9.69
N LEU A 361 -30.56 5.74 -8.80
CA LEU A 361 -29.89 4.46 -8.69
C LEU A 361 -30.33 3.48 -9.79
N PRO A 362 -29.53 2.44 -10.09
CA PRO A 362 -29.99 1.32 -10.91
C PRO A 362 -31.23 0.65 -10.31
N SER A 363 -32.23 0.39 -11.15
CA SER A 363 -33.55 -0.12 -10.74
C SER A 363 -33.56 -1.53 -10.16
N ASP A 364 -32.46 -2.26 -10.27
CA ASP A 364 -32.36 -3.66 -9.87
C ASP A 364 -31.32 -3.92 -8.77
N ALA A 365 -30.76 -2.88 -8.16
CA ALA A 365 -29.63 -2.99 -7.23
C ALA A 365 -29.98 -2.68 -5.76
N PHE A 366 -31.12 -2.06 -5.48
CA PHE A 366 -31.47 -1.56 -4.15
C PHE A 366 -32.93 -1.80 -3.79
N LEU A 367 -33.19 -1.91 -2.49
CA LEU A 367 -34.51 -1.96 -1.87
C LEU A 367 -34.72 -0.76 -0.93
N ASP A 368 -35.97 -0.32 -0.78
CA ASP A 368 -36.39 0.58 0.30
C ASP A 368 -36.59 -0.16 1.64
N GLN A 369 -37.01 0.56 2.68
CA GLN A 369 -37.24 0.01 4.01
C GLN A 369 -38.35 -1.07 4.05
N GLU A 370 -39.28 -1.04 3.11
CA GLU A 370 -40.35 -2.05 2.96
C GLU A 370 -39.92 -3.24 2.08
N GLY A 371 -38.69 -3.25 1.57
CA GLY A 371 -38.17 -4.31 0.70
C GLY A 371 -38.62 -4.21 -0.75
N ARG A 372 -39.09 -3.05 -1.21
CA ARG A 372 -39.49 -2.83 -2.61
C ARG A 372 -38.31 -2.27 -3.40
N PRO A 373 -38.13 -2.67 -4.68
CA PRO A 373 -37.10 -2.09 -5.53
C PRO A 373 -37.21 -0.56 -5.60
N THR A 374 -36.09 0.14 -5.45
CA THR A 374 -36.05 1.60 -5.48
C THR A 374 -34.89 2.11 -6.31
N THR A 375 -35.12 3.23 -7.00
CA THR A 375 -34.08 4.03 -7.67
C THR A 375 -33.75 5.29 -6.87
N ASP A 376 -34.42 5.54 -5.75
CA ASP A 376 -34.21 6.73 -4.92
C ASP A 376 -33.15 6.46 -3.85
N PRO A 377 -31.99 7.16 -3.89
CA PRO A 377 -30.99 7.05 -2.83
C PRO A 377 -31.53 7.35 -1.43
N LYS A 378 -32.46 8.31 -1.28
CA LYS A 378 -33.00 8.69 0.03
C LYS A 378 -33.78 7.55 0.68
N ALA A 379 -34.57 6.82 -0.12
CA ALA A 379 -35.27 5.62 0.33
C ALA A 379 -34.31 4.51 0.80
N VAL A 380 -33.13 4.40 0.18
CA VAL A 380 -32.08 3.45 0.62
C VAL A 380 -31.50 3.86 1.97
N PHE A 381 -31.18 5.14 2.17
CA PHE A 381 -30.65 5.64 3.45
C PHE A 381 -31.68 5.64 4.59
N ALA A 382 -32.98 5.61 4.28
CA ALA A 382 -34.06 5.53 5.26
C ALA A 382 -34.26 4.13 5.88
N GLY A 383 -33.38 3.16 5.59
CA GLY A 383 -33.47 1.79 6.10
C GLY A 383 -33.58 0.72 5.02
N GLY A 384 -33.30 1.07 3.77
CA GLY A 384 -33.22 0.15 2.66
C GLY A 384 -31.95 -0.71 2.65
N SER A 385 -31.76 -1.45 1.56
CA SER A 385 -30.67 -2.40 1.43
C SER A 385 -30.16 -2.58 0.00
N LEU A 386 -28.97 -3.16 -0.12
CA LEU A 386 -28.40 -3.64 -1.37
C LEU A 386 -29.00 -5.00 -1.77
N LEU A 387 -29.08 -5.25 -3.07
CA LEU A 387 -29.42 -6.56 -3.61
C LEU A 387 -28.16 -7.38 -3.96
N PRO A 388 -28.17 -8.71 -3.71
CA PRO A 388 -27.07 -9.59 -4.08
C PRO A 388 -26.86 -9.69 -5.60
N ILE A 389 -25.59 -9.77 -6.01
CA ILE A 389 -25.25 -10.05 -7.41
C ILE A 389 -25.78 -11.43 -7.81
N ALA A 390 -26.40 -11.54 -8.99
CA ALA A 390 -27.00 -12.79 -9.47
C ALA A 390 -27.96 -13.47 -8.46
N GLY A 391 -28.63 -12.70 -7.59
CA GLY A 391 -29.62 -13.20 -6.64
C GLY A 391 -29.03 -14.21 -5.65
N TYR A 392 -29.62 -15.40 -5.56
CA TYR A 392 -29.25 -16.41 -4.57
C TYR A 392 -27.78 -16.84 -4.64
N LYS A 393 -27.11 -16.68 -5.78
CA LYS A 393 -25.69 -17.00 -5.95
C LYS A 393 -24.79 -16.02 -5.20
N GLY A 394 -24.97 -14.71 -5.39
CA GLY A 394 -24.23 -13.70 -4.64
C GLY A 394 -24.56 -13.75 -3.15
N TYR A 395 -25.83 -13.98 -2.81
CA TYR A 395 -26.23 -14.19 -1.42
C TYR A 395 -25.51 -15.40 -0.80
N GLY A 396 -25.49 -16.54 -1.49
CA GLY A 396 -24.79 -17.74 -1.03
C GLY A 396 -23.29 -17.51 -0.84
N LEU A 397 -22.64 -16.81 -1.78
CA LEU A 397 -21.22 -16.47 -1.66
C LEU A 397 -20.95 -15.52 -0.48
N ALA A 398 -21.79 -14.50 -0.28
CA ALA A 398 -21.70 -13.60 0.87
C ALA A 398 -21.82 -14.37 2.19
N LEU A 399 -22.71 -15.37 2.25
CA LEU A 399 -22.87 -16.23 3.42
C LEU A 399 -21.63 -17.08 3.68
N CYS A 400 -21.03 -17.66 2.62
CA CYS A 400 -19.77 -18.37 2.76
C CYS A 400 -18.66 -17.47 3.33
N VAL A 401 -18.55 -16.22 2.86
CA VAL A 401 -17.57 -15.26 3.40
C VAL A 401 -17.84 -14.97 4.88
N ALA A 402 -19.10 -14.72 5.29
CA ALA A 402 -19.45 -14.49 6.69
C ALA A 402 -19.09 -15.69 7.59
N LEU A 403 -19.29 -16.91 7.09
CA LEU A 403 -18.94 -18.14 7.80
C LEU A 403 -17.42 -18.34 7.91
N LEU A 404 -16.67 -18.06 6.85
CA LEU A 404 -15.21 -18.22 6.80
C LEU A 404 -14.45 -17.12 7.55
N THR A 405 -15.09 -15.98 7.83
CA THR A 405 -14.49 -14.85 8.53
C THR A 405 -15.01 -14.78 9.97
N GLY A 406 -16.12 -14.11 10.21
CA GLY A 406 -16.69 -13.87 11.53
C GLY A 406 -16.96 -15.15 12.31
N VAL A 407 -17.63 -16.14 11.71
CA VAL A 407 -18.00 -17.36 12.45
C VAL A 407 -16.79 -18.26 12.71
N LEU A 408 -15.94 -18.49 11.71
CA LEU A 408 -14.71 -19.27 11.86
C LEU A 408 -13.75 -18.64 12.88
N GLY A 409 -13.67 -17.31 12.92
CA GLY A 409 -12.88 -16.56 13.92
C GLY A 409 -13.47 -16.54 15.33
N GLY A 410 -14.66 -17.12 15.53
CA GLY A 410 -15.39 -17.05 16.79
C GLY A 410 -15.77 -15.62 17.16
N TRP A 411 -16.15 -14.82 16.16
CA TRP A 411 -16.49 -13.41 16.25
C TRP A 411 -17.92 -13.12 15.77
N ARG A 412 -18.19 -11.89 15.32
CA ARG A 412 -19.52 -11.41 14.93
C ARG A 412 -19.93 -11.87 13.54
N PHE A 413 -21.17 -12.35 13.42
CA PHE A 413 -21.88 -12.40 12.15
C PHE A 413 -22.35 -10.99 11.75
N ASP A 414 -22.57 -10.77 10.46
CA ASP A 414 -22.81 -9.46 9.83
C ASP A 414 -23.92 -8.63 10.48
N ALA A 415 -25.04 -9.26 10.85
CA ALA A 415 -26.16 -8.61 11.51
C ALA A 415 -25.86 -8.17 12.96
N GLN A 416 -24.75 -8.65 13.54
CA GLN A 416 -24.31 -8.36 14.90
C GLN A 416 -23.15 -7.36 14.94
N ILE A 417 -22.66 -6.92 13.77
CA ILE A 417 -21.58 -5.94 13.67
C ILE A 417 -22.15 -4.56 13.97
N SER A 418 -21.58 -3.89 14.96
CA SER A 418 -22.10 -2.62 15.48
C SER A 418 -21.79 -1.46 14.55
N GLY A 419 -20.53 -1.35 14.07
CA GLY A 419 -19.81 -0.21 13.47
C GLY A 419 -20.49 0.74 12.47
N ARG A 420 -21.73 1.17 12.73
CA ARG A 420 -22.48 2.17 11.97
C ARG A 420 -22.15 3.56 12.46
N GLN A 421 -21.95 3.72 13.76
CA GLN A 421 -21.59 4.98 14.40
C GLN A 421 -20.08 5.11 14.58
N PRO A 422 -19.51 6.34 14.57
CA PRO A 422 -18.08 6.53 14.72
C PRO A 422 -17.46 5.96 15.99
N HIS A 423 -18.20 5.98 17.11
CA HIS A 423 -17.74 5.50 18.42
C HIS A 423 -17.91 3.99 18.61
N GLU A 424 -18.69 3.33 17.75
CA GLU A 424 -18.90 1.89 17.83
C GLU A 424 -17.68 1.15 17.27
N PRO A 425 -17.27 0.02 17.86
CA PRO A 425 -16.16 -0.77 17.35
C PRO A 425 -16.44 -1.27 15.94
N GLY A 426 -15.37 -1.58 15.20
CA GLY A 426 -15.49 -2.11 13.84
C GLY A 426 -16.23 -3.45 13.80
N ASP A 427 -15.90 -4.35 14.73
CA ASP A 427 -16.47 -5.71 14.85
C ASP A 427 -16.29 -6.59 13.59
N ASN A 428 -15.54 -6.15 12.58
CA ASN A 428 -15.28 -6.89 11.36
C ASN A 428 -14.33 -8.08 11.62
N SER A 429 -14.29 -9.00 10.66
CA SER A 429 -13.30 -10.07 10.59
C SER A 429 -12.95 -10.37 9.13
N ALA A 430 -11.72 -10.82 8.91
CA ALA A 430 -11.22 -11.17 7.60
C ALA A 430 -10.50 -12.52 7.61
N LEU A 431 -10.37 -13.11 6.43
CA LEU A 431 -9.59 -14.30 6.17
C LEU A 431 -8.62 -14.01 5.04
N MET A 432 -7.34 -14.17 5.35
CA MET A 432 -6.20 -14.03 4.46
C MET A 432 -5.68 -15.40 4.10
N GLY A 433 -5.37 -15.61 2.82
CA GLY A 433 -4.88 -16.88 2.32
C GLY A 433 -3.78 -16.72 1.29
N ALA A 434 -2.80 -17.61 1.36
CA ALA A 434 -1.76 -17.77 0.36
C ALA A 434 -1.58 -19.26 0.02
N ILE A 435 -1.40 -19.58 -1.26
CA ILE A 435 -1.14 -20.94 -1.76
C ILE A 435 0.12 -20.90 -2.63
N ARG A 436 1.12 -21.68 -2.24
CA ARG A 436 2.39 -21.80 -2.96
C ARG A 436 2.17 -22.61 -4.23
N VAL A 437 2.30 -21.95 -5.37
CA VAL A 437 2.05 -22.56 -6.70
C VAL A 437 3.00 -23.72 -6.98
N SER A 438 4.27 -23.60 -6.56
CA SER A 438 5.34 -24.57 -6.83
C SER A 438 5.10 -25.97 -6.26
N ASP A 439 4.14 -26.13 -5.34
CA ASP A 439 3.75 -27.45 -4.82
C ASP A 439 2.92 -28.27 -5.82
N PHE A 440 2.29 -27.58 -6.77
CA PHE A 440 1.42 -28.19 -7.78
C PHE A 440 2.07 -28.18 -9.17
N LEU A 441 2.70 -27.07 -9.52
CA LEU A 441 3.30 -26.85 -10.83
C LEU A 441 4.46 -25.87 -10.71
N ASP A 442 5.50 -26.07 -11.53
CA ASP A 442 6.55 -25.08 -11.72
C ASP A 442 5.97 -23.67 -11.93
N GLY A 443 6.48 -22.70 -11.17
CA GLY A 443 5.91 -21.35 -11.09
C GLY A 443 5.90 -20.61 -12.43
N ASP A 444 6.99 -20.73 -13.20
CA ASP A 444 7.08 -20.14 -14.56
C ASP A 444 6.07 -20.80 -15.50
N THR A 445 5.88 -22.11 -15.37
CA THR A 445 4.90 -22.85 -16.18
C THR A 445 3.47 -22.43 -15.85
N PHE A 446 3.13 -22.28 -14.57
CA PHE A 446 1.85 -21.73 -14.15
C PHE A 446 1.64 -20.31 -14.70
N ALA A 447 2.64 -19.44 -14.52
CA ALA A 447 2.58 -18.06 -14.97
C ALA A 447 2.40 -17.94 -16.50
N ARG A 448 3.10 -18.78 -17.28
CA ARG A 448 2.91 -18.88 -18.74
C ARG A 448 1.50 -19.36 -19.10
N GLN A 449 0.94 -20.31 -18.37
CA GLN A 449 -0.44 -20.75 -18.59
C GLN A 449 -1.46 -19.64 -18.30
N VAL A 450 -1.24 -18.84 -17.25
CA VAL A 450 -2.07 -17.67 -16.96
C VAL A 450 -2.03 -16.67 -18.12
N VAL A 451 -0.85 -16.38 -18.67
CA VAL A 451 -0.70 -15.52 -19.86
C VAL A 451 -1.42 -16.09 -21.08
N GLU A 452 -1.32 -17.39 -21.31
CA GLU A 452 -1.97 -18.02 -22.46
C GLU A 452 -3.51 -18.02 -22.33
N ILE A 453 -4.03 -18.24 -21.11
CA ILE A 453 -5.45 -18.09 -20.80
C ILE A 453 -5.88 -16.64 -21.05
N ALA A 454 -5.12 -15.67 -20.53
CA ALA A 454 -5.36 -14.25 -20.73
C ALA A 454 -5.44 -13.88 -22.22
N ARG A 455 -4.47 -14.35 -23.02
CA ARG A 455 -4.42 -14.15 -24.47
C ARG A 455 -5.60 -14.80 -25.19
N THR A 456 -5.95 -16.03 -24.82
CA THR A 456 -7.08 -16.77 -25.39
C THR A 456 -8.39 -16.01 -25.16
N LEU A 457 -8.63 -15.55 -23.93
CA LEU A 457 -9.83 -14.79 -23.58
C LEU A 457 -9.90 -13.43 -24.30
N ARG A 458 -8.78 -12.70 -24.39
CA ARG A 458 -8.72 -11.39 -25.08
C ARG A 458 -8.97 -11.48 -26.59
N THR A 459 -8.57 -12.59 -27.20
CA THR A 459 -8.67 -12.80 -28.66
C THR A 459 -9.95 -13.52 -29.08
N ALA A 460 -10.81 -13.90 -28.13
CA ALA A 460 -12.09 -14.53 -28.42
C ALA A 460 -13.01 -13.61 -29.26
N PRO A 461 -13.91 -14.19 -30.08
CA PRO A 461 -14.92 -13.43 -30.80
C PRO A 461 -15.74 -12.56 -29.84
N LYS A 462 -15.80 -11.27 -30.14
CA LYS A 462 -16.50 -10.27 -29.31
C LYS A 462 -17.98 -10.23 -29.70
N GLN A 463 -18.84 -9.88 -28.74
CA GLN A 463 -20.23 -9.59 -29.04
C GLN A 463 -20.36 -8.29 -29.88
N PRO A 464 -21.44 -8.11 -30.65
CA PRO A 464 -21.69 -6.86 -31.36
C PRO A 464 -21.64 -5.65 -30.40
N GLY A 465 -20.91 -4.61 -30.78
CA GLY A 465 -20.75 -3.40 -29.97
C GLY A 465 -19.77 -3.50 -28.81
N VAL A 466 -19.05 -4.61 -28.65
CA VAL A 466 -17.99 -4.76 -27.63
C VAL A 466 -16.62 -4.56 -28.26
N ASP A 467 -15.95 -3.46 -27.90
CA ASP A 467 -14.62 -3.12 -28.44
C ASP A 467 -13.50 -3.99 -27.85
N ARG A 468 -13.62 -4.36 -26.57
CA ARG A 468 -12.58 -5.08 -25.83
C ARG A 468 -13.16 -6.00 -24.76
N ILE A 469 -12.62 -7.20 -24.67
CA ILE A 469 -12.83 -8.13 -23.55
C ILE A 469 -11.79 -7.79 -22.48
N TRP A 470 -12.24 -7.60 -21.24
CA TRP A 470 -11.40 -7.28 -20.10
C TRP A 470 -11.22 -8.52 -19.22
N LEU A 471 -9.99 -8.75 -18.75
CA LEU A 471 -9.76 -9.69 -17.66
C LEU A 471 -9.98 -9.01 -16.30
N PRO A 472 -10.34 -9.78 -15.25
CA PRO A 472 -10.37 -9.27 -13.89
C PRO A 472 -9.02 -8.61 -13.51
N GLY A 473 -9.09 -7.35 -13.04
CA GLY A 473 -7.93 -6.57 -12.60
C GLY A 473 -7.27 -5.73 -13.70
N GLU A 474 -7.61 -5.92 -14.99
CA GLU A 474 -6.98 -5.15 -16.07
C GLU A 474 -7.33 -3.67 -16.05
N LYS A 475 -8.59 -3.34 -15.76
CA LYS A 475 -9.04 -1.94 -15.71
C LYS A 475 -8.32 -1.21 -14.58
N GLU A 476 -8.24 -1.87 -13.44
CA GLU A 476 -7.53 -1.37 -12.26
C GLU A 476 -6.03 -1.26 -12.53
N ALA A 477 -5.41 -2.22 -13.22
CA ALA A 477 -4.01 -2.17 -13.58
C ALA A 477 -3.70 -1.05 -14.59
N GLU A 478 -4.54 -0.84 -15.61
CA GLU A 478 -4.40 0.28 -16.55
C GLU A 478 -4.57 1.63 -15.86
N LEU A 479 -5.59 1.75 -15.02
CA LEU A 479 -5.85 2.96 -14.24
C LEU A 479 -4.75 3.24 -13.21
N ALA A 480 -4.20 2.19 -12.59
CA ALA A 480 -3.01 2.28 -11.76
C ALA A 480 -1.85 2.84 -12.57
N ARG A 481 -1.58 2.28 -13.76
CA ARG A 481 -0.50 2.75 -14.64
C ARG A 481 -0.67 4.22 -15.02
N ASP A 482 -1.89 4.64 -15.36
CA ASP A 482 -2.25 6.02 -15.67
C ASP A 482 -2.03 6.96 -14.48
N ARG A 483 -2.59 6.64 -13.31
CA ARG A 483 -2.45 7.48 -12.09
C ARG A 483 -1.02 7.57 -11.59
N ARG A 484 -0.26 6.49 -11.74
CA ARG A 484 1.19 6.48 -11.51
C ARG A 484 1.97 7.41 -12.46
N MET A 485 1.39 7.80 -13.59
CA MET A 485 2.02 8.69 -14.56
C MET A 485 1.53 10.13 -14.42
N ASN A 486 0.24 10.29 -14.18
CA ASN A 486 -0.53 11.54 -14.30
C ASN A 486 -1.05 12.07 -12.96
N GLY A 487 -0.78 11.37 -11.85
CA GLY A 487 -1.31 11.68 -10.53
C GLY A 487 -2.68 11.04 -10.28
N VAL A 488 -3.08 10.97 -9.01
CA VAL A 488 -4.42 10.54 -8.62
C VAL A 488 -5.33 11.77 -8.61
N PRO A 489 -6.38 11.83 -9.45
CA PRO A 489 -7.32 12.94 -9.40
C PRO A 489 -8.07 12.92 -8.05
N VAL A 490 -8.09 14.05 -7.34
CA VAL A 490 -8.80 14.18 -6.07
C VAL A 490 -10.03 15.07 -6.25
N GLN A 491 -11.22 14.54 -5.95
CA GLN A 491 -12.47 15.30 -6.08
C GLN A 491 -12.52 16.45 -5.08
N ALA A 492 -13.02 17.61 -5.50
CA ALA A 492 -13.12 18.83 -4.67
C ALA A 492 -13.62 18.60 -3.24
N ALA A 493 -14.70 17.84 -3.07
CA ALA A 493 -15.24 17.52 -1.75
C ALA A 493 -14.22 16.78 -0.85
N ALA A 494 -13.47 15.81 -1.38
CA ALA A 494 -12.42 15.13 -0.62
C ALA A 494 -11.26 16.08 -0.28
N ARG A 495 -10.98 17.07 -1.14
CA ARG A 495 -9.94 18.09 -0.89
C ARG A 495 -10.32 19.02 0.24
N ASP A 496 -11.52 19.55 0.18
CA ASP A 496 -12.09 20.40 1.23
C ASP A 496 -12.16 19.61 2.54
N ASP A 497 -12.49 18.32 2.45
CA ASP A 497 -12.57 17.47 3.62
C ASP A 497 -11.22 17.24 4.30
N ILE A 498 -10.18 17.02 3.51
CA ILE A 498 -8.79 16.88 3.96
C ILE A 498 -8.28 18.20 4.53
N ALA A 499 -8.55 19.33 3.88
CA ALA A 499 -8.16 20.66 4.35
C ALA A 499 -8.78 20.99 5.71
N ALA A 500 -10.11 20.80 5.85
CA ALA A 500 -10.79 21.01 7.11
C ALA A 500 -10.30 20.07 8.21
N LEU A 501 -9.96 18.83 7.86
CA LEU A 501 -9.41 17.86 8.80
C LEU A 501 -8.02 18.30 9.29
N ALA A 502 -7.16 18.75 8.38
CA ALA A 502 -5.83 19.19 8.71
C ALA A 502 -5.84 20.46 9.59
N ASP A 503 -6.69 21.43 9.27
CA ASP A 503 -6.90 22.63 10.09
C ASP A 503 -7.36 22.25 11.52
N ARG A 504 -8.31 21.32 11.61
CA ARG A 504 -8.85 20.84 12.89
C ARG A 504 -7.81 20.12 13.75
N LEU A 505 -6.92 19.34 13.11
CA LEU A 505 -5.87 18.58 13.79
C LEU A 505 -4.58 19.39 14.00
N GLY A 506 -4.52 20.64 13.51
CA GLY A 506 -3.28 21.43 13.53
C GLY A 506 -2.18 20.89 12.62
N VAL A 507 -2.54 20.08 11.62
CA VAL A 507 -1.61 19.52 10.64
C VAL A 507 -1.47 20.50 9.48
N THR A 508 -0.24 20.93 9.18
CA THR A 508 -0.01 21.79 8.01
C THR A 508 -0.03 20.94 6.75
N ILE A 509 -1.02 21.16 5.88
CA ILE A 509 -0.99 20.66 4.50
C ILE A 509 0.06 21.48 3.77
N ASP A 510 1.15 20.82 3.37
CA ASP A 510 2.19 21.45 2.58
C ASP A 510 1.62 21.97 1.24
N ASP A 511 2.19 23.04 0.72
CA ASP A 511 1.67 23.74 -0.46
C ASP A 511 1.64 22.84 -1.72
N ARG A 512 2.41 21.74 -1.74
CA ARG A 512 2.39 20.71 -2.79
C ARG A 512 1.12 19.87 -2.70
N LEU A 513 0.79 19.32 -1.52
CA LEU A 513 -0.48 18.62 -1.33
C LEU A 513 -1.64 19.60 -1.58
N ARG A 514 -1.54 20.86 -1.15
CA ARG A 514 -2.56 21.89 -1.44
C ARG A 514 -2.76 22.13 -2.95
N ARG A 515 -1.70 22.15 -3.76
CA ARG A 515 -1.79 22.28 -5.23
C ARG A 515 -2.22 21.00 -5.94
N SER A 516 -1.73 19.84 -5.51
CA SER A 516 -2.17 18.53 -6.02
C SER A 516 -3.61 18.23 -5.66
N LEU A 517 -4.09 18.77 -4.55
CA LEU A 517 -5.50 18.88 -4.29
C LEU A 517 -6.08 19.81 -5.36
N GLN A 518 -5.72 21.09 -5.52
CA GLN A 518 -6.43 22.00 -6.44
C GLN A 518 -6.52 21.63 -7.95
N GLN A 519 -5.62 20.80 -8.47
CA GLN A 519 -5.64 20.26 -9.85
C GLN A 519 -6.64 19.09 -9.99
#